data_AF-A0A2P7TRL4-F1
#
_entry.id   AF-A0A2P7TRL4-F1
#
_cell.length_a   1.000
_cell.length_b   1.000
_cell.length_c   1.000
_cell.angle_alpha   90.00
_cell.angle_beta   90.00
_cell.angle_gamma   90.00
#
_symmetry.space_group_name_H-M   'P 1'
#
loop_
_entity.id
_entity.type
_entity.pdbx_description
1 polymer ?
#
loop_
_entity_poly.entity_id
_entity_poly.type
_entity_poly.pdbx_seq_one_letter_code
_entity_poly.pdbx_strand_id
1 'polypeptide(L)'
;YSGLEGCHKLIRELVAVIAALENRVTELERQLGQHSGNSHRPPSSDGFKKKAAPLVGKKHKRGGQDGHKGNTLKMVAQPDSVVALKAEVCAGCGQSLSGRKIGHRLLNRRQVFDLPPDLRLYSTEFGINSFHILP
;
A
#
# COMPACT_ATOMS: atom_id res chain seq x y z
N TYR A 1 -10.40 -74.70 21.02
CA TYR A 1 -9.36 -73.75 21.44
C TYR A 1 -8.77 -72.92 20.28
N SER A 2 -8.65 -73.45 19.05
CA SER A 2 -8.13 -72.71 17.89
C SER A 2 -8.98 -71.52 17.39
N GLY A 3 -10.31 -71.60 17.48
CA GLY A 3 -11.20 -70.51 17.01
C GLY A 3 -11.12 -69.24 17.87
N LEU A 4 -10.97 -69.39 19.18
CA LEU A 4 -10.88 -68.26 20.13
C LEU A 4 -9.57 -67.47 19.95
N GLU A 5 -8.45 -68.15 19.67
CA GLU A 5 -7.17 -67.49 19.37
C GLU A 5 -7.22 -66.70 18.07
N GLY A 6 -7.91 -67.22 17.04
CA GLY A 6 -8.16 -66.50 15.79
C GLY A 6 -8.98 -65.23 16.01
N CYS A 7 -10.05 -65.31 16.79
CA CYS A 7 -10.85 -64.14 17.17
C CYS A 7 -10.03 -63.11 17.95
N HIS A 8 -9.24 -63.52 18.94
CA HIS A 8 -8.37 -62.61 19.70
C HIS A 8 -7.28 -61.96 18.85
N LYS A 9 -6.78 -62.66 17.83
CA LYS A 9 -5.83 -62.09 16.86
C LYS A 9 -6.51 -61.01 16.02
N LEU A 10 -7.68 -61.32 15.45
CA LEU A 10 -8.45 -60.37 14.64
C LEU A 10 -8.86 -59.13 15.45
N ILE A 11 -9.30 -59.31 16.70
CA ILE A 11 -9.64 -58.20 17.60
C ILE A 11 -8.43 -57.29 17.83
N ARG A 12 -7.24 -57.85 18.09
CA ARG A 12 -6.02 -57.05 18.29
C ARG A 12 -5.63 -56.27 17.04
N GLU A 13 -5.73 -56.88 15.87
CA GLU A 13 -5.44 -56.23 14.59
C GLU A 13 -6.43 -55.09 14.31
N LEU A 14 -7.72 -55.31 14.54
CA LEU A 14 -8.75 -54.28 14.38
C LEU A 14 -8.56 -53.12 15.36
N VAL A 15 -8.24 -53.40 16.63
CA VAL A 15 -7.97 -52.36 17.64
C VAL A 15 -6.74 -51.53 17.24
N ALA A 16 -5.69 -52.14 16.71
CA ALA A 16 -4.51 -51.42 16.24
C ALA A 16 -4.83 -50.51 15.05
N VAL A 17 -5.66 -50.97 14.10
CA VAL A 17 -6.12 -50.16 12.95
C VAL A 17 -6.99 -49.00 13.42
N ILE A 18 -7.93 -49.23 14.35
CA ILE A 18 -8.78 -48.18 14.91
C ILE A 18 -7.92 -47.10 15.58
N ALA A 19 -6.97 -47.48 16.43
CA ALA A 19 -6.08 -46.53 17.09
C ALA A 19 -5.24 -45.71 16.07
N ALA A 20 -4.76 -46.35 15.00
CA ALA A 20 -4.03 -45.64 13.94
C ALA A 20 -4.93 -44.64 13.19
N LEU A 21 -6.18 -45.02 12.90
CA LEU A 21 -7.15 -44.16 12.23
C LEU A 21 -7.59 -42.99 13.13
N GLU A 22 -7.84 -43.23 14.41
CA GLU A 22 -8.18 -42.18 15.38
C GLU A 22 -7.05 -41.15 15.51
N ASN A 23 -5.79 -41.60 15.58
CA ASN A 23 -4.62 -40.72 15.56
C ASN A 23 -4.53 -39.91 14.26
N ARG A 24 -4.91 -40.50 13.12
CA ARG A 24 -4.90 -39.78 11.85
C ARG A 24 -6.02 -38.75 11.77
N VAL A 25 -7.21 -39.08 12.25
CA VAL A 25 -8.38 -38.18 12.29
C VAL A 25 -8.07 -36.98 13.18
N THR A 26 -7.59 -37.22 14.40
CA THR A 26 -7.23 -36.15 15.35
C THR A 26 -6.18 -35.20 14.79
N GLU A 27 -5.14 -35.70 14.12
CA GLU A 27 -4.14 -34.84 13.48
C GLU A 27 -4.71 -34.03 12.32
N LEU A 28 -5.59 -34.62 11.50
CA LEU A 28 -6.25 -33.91 10.40
C LEU A 28 -7.22 -32.83 10.92
N GLU A 29 -7.98 -33.13 11.97
CA GLU A 29 -8.87 -32.16 12.64
C GLU A 29 -8.07 -31.00 13.23
N ARG A 30 -6.94 -31.29 13.90
CA ARG A 30 -6.02 -30.28 14.41
C ARG A 30 -5.45 -29.39 13.30
N GLN A 31 -5.15 -29.96 12.13
CA GLN A 31 -4.69 -29.20 10.97
C GLN A 31 -5.79 -28.31 10.38
N LEU A 32 -7.02 -28.82 10.28
CA LEU A 32 -8.18 -28.07 9.76
C LEU A 32 -8.63 -26.95 10.70
N GLY A 33 -8.49 -27.13 12.01
CA GLY A 33 -8.83 -26.13 13.02
C GLY A 33 -7.85 -24.95 13.08
N GLN A 34 -6.68 -25.03 12.45
CA GLN A 34 -5.71 -23.93 12.40
C GLN A 34 -6.06 -22.93 11.29
N HIS A 35 -6.43 -21.72 11.68
CA HIS A 35 -6.63 -20.59 10.76
C HIS A 35 -5.92 -19.34 11.30
N SER A 36 -5.68 -18.32 10.47
CA SER A 36 -4.98 -17.09 10.89
C SER A 36 -5.57 -16.44 12.15
N GLY A 37 -6.88 -16.60 12.38
CA GLY A 37 -7.56 -16.09 13.57
C GLY A 37 -7.19 -16.75 14.91
N ASN A 38 -6.58 -17.96 14.93
CA ASN A 38 -6.22 -18.65 16.18
C ASN A 38 -4.76 -19.10 16.27
N SER A 39 -3.95 -18.89 15.24
CA SER A 39 -2.62 -19.51 15.14
C SER A 39 -1.45 -18.52 15.02
N HIS A 40 -1.69 -17.21 15.23
CA HIS A 40 -0.71 -16.12 15.03
C HIS A 40 -0.05 -16.11 13.63
N ARG A 41 -0.50 -16.95 12.70
CA ARG A 41 -0.03 -16.98 11.32
C ARG A 41 -0.60 -15.77 10.58
N PRO A 42 0.20 -15.15 9.69
CA PRO A 42 -0.29 -14.01 8.94
C PRO A 42 -1.49 -14.41 8.07
N PRO A 43 -2.49 -13.53 7.89
CA PRO A 43 -3.67 -13.79 7.07
C PRO A 43 -3.33 -14.16 5.61
N SER A 44 -2.11 -13.89 5.16
CA SER A 44 -1.59 -14.33 3.86
C SER A 44 -1.54 -15.85 3.72
N SER A 45 -1.34 -16.59 4.82
CA SER A 45 -1.16 -18.06 4.85
C SER A 45 -2.45 -18.87 4.71
N ASP A 46 -3.64 -18.27 4.83
CA ASP A 46 -4.93 -18.97 4.71
C ASP A 46 -5.35 -19.32 3.26
N GLY A 47 -4.50 -19.04 2.27
CA GLY A 47 -4.76 -19.34 0.85
C GLY A 47 -6.01 -18.64 0.29
N PHE A 48 -6.69 -19.25 -0.69
CA PHE A 48 -7.86 -18.66 -1.37
C PHE A 48 -9.18 -18.80 -0.59
N LYS A 49 -9.17 -19.39 0.61
CA LYS A 49 -10.38 -19.56 1.45
C LYS A 49 -10.75 -18.29 2.25
N LYS A 50 -10.08 -17.18 1.98
CA LYS A 50 -10.37 -15.89 2.63
C LYS A 50 -11.77 -15.44 2.25
N LYS A 51 -12.64 -15.27 3.24
CA LYS A 51 -13.85 -14.47 3.05
C LYS A 51 -13.40 -13.07 2.65
N ALA A 52 -13.94 -12.52 1.58
CA ALA A 52 -13.68 -11.14 1.21
C ALA A 52 -13.99 -10.28 2.44
N ALA A 53 -13.02 -9.48 2.87
CA ALA A 53 -13.28 -8.52 3.93
C ALA A 53 -14.49 -7.68 3.50
N PRO A 54 -15.51 -7.48 4.35
CA PRO A 54 -16.59 -6.59 4.01
C PRO A 54 -15.96 -5.24 3.70
N LEU A 55 -16.13 -4.78 2.46
CA LEU A 55 -15.79 -3.43 2.08
C LEU A 55 -16.70 -2.54 2.92
N VAL A 56 -16.24 -2.14 4.10
CA VAL A 56 -16.91 -1.13 4.91
C VAL A 56 -16.84 0.15 4.09
N GLY A 57 -17.87 0.33 3.27
CA GLY A 57 -18.02 1.42 2.35
C GLY A 57 -18.33 2.69 3.11
N LYS A 58 -17.35 3.24 3.83
CA LYS A 58 -17.29 4.69 3.94
C LYS A 58 -16.81 5.17 2.59
N LYS A 59 -17.78 5.57 1.75
CA LYS A 59 -17.56 6.44 0.59
C LYS A 59 -17.04 7.77 1.12
N HIS A 60 -15.78 7.80 1.56
CA HIS A 60 -15.08 9.06 1.75
C HIS A 60 -15.03 9.71 0.37
N LYS A 61 -15.76 10.82 0.22
CA LYS A 61 -15.58 11.67 -0.95
C LYS A 61 -14.12 12.09 -0.95
N ARG A 62 -13.42 11.86 -2.07
CA ARG A 62 -12.06 12.35 -2.26
C ARG A 62 -12.13 13.88 -2.26
N GLY A 63 -11.39 14.54 -1.37
CA GLY A 63 -11.41 16.01 -1.24
C GLY A 63 -11.23 16.48 0.20
N GLY A 64 -11.27 17.79 0.41
CA GLY A 64 -11.32 18.39 1.75
C GLY A 64 -12.61 17.99 2.50
N GLN A 65 -12.63 18.18 3.82
CA GLN A 65 -13.82 17.86 4.62
C GLN A 65 -14.99 18.74 4.17
N ASP A 66 -16.21 18.23 4.29
CA ASP A 66 -17.43 18.95 3.92
C ASP A 66 -17.47 20.31 4.67
N GLY A 67 -17.65 21.40 3.93
CA GLY A 67 -17.65 22.77 4.45
C GLY A 67 -16.33 23.53 4.29
N HIS A 68 -15.20 22.87 3.97
CA HIS A 68 -13.97 23.59 3.64
C HIS A 68 -14.06 24.22 2.25
N LYS A 69 -13.93 25.54 2.19
CA LYS A 69 -13.73 26.24 0.93
C LYS A 69 -12.35 25.86 0.39
N GLY A 70 -12.31 25.12 -0.72
CA GLY A 70 -11.05 24.82 -1.39
C GLY A 70 -10.35 26.12 -1.79
N ASN A 71 -9.05 26.21 -1.52
CA ASN A 71 -8.21 27.32 -1.98
C ASN A 71 -7.23 26.80 -3.04
N THR A 72 -7.74 26.55 -4.23
CA THR A 72 -6.91 26.13 -5.37
C THR A 72 -6.01 27.29 -5.80
N LEU A 73 -4.72 27.01 -5.97
CA LEU A 73 -3.75 28.00 -6.48
C LEU A 73 -4.20 28.50 -7.86
N LYS A 74 -4.37 29.81 -7.98
CA LYS A 74 -4.71 30.47 -9.25
C LYS A 74 -3.43 30.72 -10.03
N MET A 75 -3.54 30.64 -11.36
CA MET A 75 -2.43 31.08 -12.21
C MET A 75 -2.12 32.56 -12.00
N VAL A 76 -0.84 32.90 -11.86
CA VAL A 76 -0.34 34.27 -11.79
C VAL A 76 -0.17 34.86 -13.19
N ALA A 77 -0.40 36.16 -13.34
CA ALA A 77 -0.25 36.83 -14.63
C ALA A 77 1.21 36.89 -15.10
N GLN A 78 2.13 37.07 -14.15
CA GLN A 78 3.57 37.22 -14.38
C GLN A 78 4.31 36.18 -13.53
N PRO A 79 4.72 35.03 -14.11
CA PRO A 79 5.54 34.05 -13.39
C PRO A 79 7.02 34.48 -13.40
N ASP A 80 7.79 34.03 -12.41
CA ASP A 80 9.22 34.34 -12.27
C ASP A 80 10.07 33.80 -13.44
N SER A 81 9.64 32.68 -14.03
CA SER A 81 10.27 32.10 -15.21
C SER A 81 9.24 31.54 -16.19
N VAL A 82 9.57 31.60 -17.49
CA VAL A 82 8.76 31.04 -18.57
C VAL A 82 9.64 30.14 -19.44
N VAL A 83 9.34 28.84 -19.43
CA VAL A 83 10.01 27.87 -20.29
C VAL A 83 9.13 27.57 -21.50
N ALA A 84 9.59 27.93 -22.69
CA ALA A 84 8.91 27.60 -23.94
C ALA A 84 9.21 26.15 -24.34
N LEU A 85 8.20 25.28 -24.26
CA LEU A 85 8.30 23.90 -24.75
C LEU A 85 8.11 23.89 -26.27
N LYS A 86 9.13 23.47 -27.00
CA LYS A 86 9.09 23.31 -28.47
C LYS A 86 9.06 21.83 -28.81
N ALA A 87 8.19 21.45 -29.74
CA ALA A 87 8.23 20.13 -30.30
C ALA A 87 9.49 19.98 -31.17
N GLU A 88 10.19 18.87 -31.03
CA GLU A 88 11.36 18.56 -31.88
C GLU A 88 10.93 17.97 -33.23
N VAL A 89 9.72 17.42 -33.30
CA VAL A 89 9.21 16.70 -34.46
C VAL A 89 7.79 17.16 -34.79
N CYS A 90 7.48 17.27 -36.07
CA CYS A 90 6.14 17.59 -36.54
C CYS A 90 5.16 16.45 -36.25
N ALA A 91 4.08 16.73 -35.53
CA ALA A 91 3.05 15.74 -35.23
C ALA A 91 2.30 15.23 -36.48
N GLY A 92 2.30 16.00 -37.59
CA GLY A 92 1.62 15.61 -38.83
C GLY A 92 2.47 14.76 -39.77
N CYS A 93 3.73 15.17 -40.02
CA CYS A 93 4.59 14.52 -41.03
C CYS A 93 5.81 13.80 -40.45
N GLY A 94 6.05 13.87 -39.14
CA GLY A 94 7.16 13.19 -38.48
C GLY A 94 8.55 13.77 -38.78
N GLN A 95 8.66 14.86 -39.54
CA GLN A 95 9.95 15.49 -39.81
C GLN A 95 10.47 16.29 -38.60
N SER A 96 11.80 16.37 -38.49
CA SER A 96 12.46 17.24 -37.51
C SER A 96 12.09 18.71 -37.74
N LEU A 97 11.86 19.40 -36.62
CA LEU A 97 11.60 20.83 -36.52
C LEU A 97 12.85 21.61 -36.06
N SER A 98 13.93 20.91 -35.73
CA SER A 98 15.18 21.51 -35.26
C SER A 98 15.76 22.47 -36.30
N GLY A 99 16.13 23.68 -35.85
CA GLY A 99 16.75 24.71 -36.69
C GLY A 99 15.84 25.37 -37.73
N ARG A 100 14.55 24.99 -37.81
CA ARG A 100 13.60 25.57 -38.76
C ARG A 100 12.86 26.77 -38.14
N LYS A 101 12.64 27.82 -38.93
CA LYS A 101 11.70 28.91 -38.56
C LYS A 101 10.28 28.44 -38.81
N ILE A 102 9.56 28.15 -37.73
CA ILE A 102 8.18 27.64 -37.78
C ILE A 102 7.29 28.59 -36.99
N GLY A 103 6.15 28.96 -37.58
CA GLY A 103 5.11 29.67 -36.86
C GLY A 103 4.51 28.76 -35.79
N HIS A 104 4.42 29.25 -34.54
CA HIS A 104 3.82 28.50 -33.44
C HIS A 104 2.68 29.31 -32.81
N ARG A 105 1.72 28.59 -32.24
CA ARG A 105 0.63 29.15 -31.43
C ARG A 105 0.66 28.46 -30.07
N LEU A 106 0.49 29.24 -29.00
CA LEU A 106 0.36 28.68 -27.67
C LEU A 106 -0.99 27.93 -27.57
N LEU A 107 -0.93 26.60 -27.48
CA LEU A 107 -2.14 25.77 -27.37
C LEU A 107 -2.64 25.67 -25.93
N ASN A 108 -1.72 25.47 -24.99
CA ASN A 108 -1.99 25.31 -23.57
C ASN A 108 -0.86 25.90 -22.74
N ARG A 109 -1.18 26.34 -21.52
CA ARG A 109 -0.22 26.79 -20.51
C ARG A 109 -0.57 26.17 -19.16
N ARG A 110 0.45 25.78 -18.40
CA ARG A 110 0.36 25.38 -17.00
C ARG A 110 1.40 26.14 -16.19
N GLN A 111 1.14 26.34 -14.91
CA GLN A 111 2.12 26.87 -13.95
C GLN A 111 2.37 25.83 -12.87
N VAL A 112 3.64 25.65 -12.53
CA VAL A 112 4.08 24.82 -11.42
C VAL A 112 4.65 25.78 -10.38
N PHE A 113 4.23 25.61 -9.13
CA PHE A 113 4.67 26.43 -8.00
C PHE A 113 5.60 25.58 -7.15
N ASP A 114 6.89 25.82 -7.27
CA ASP A 114 7.94 25.18 -6.47
C ASP A 114 8.69 26.25 -5.66
N LEU A 115 9.36 25.79 -4.60
CA LEU A 115 10.25 26.66 -3.83
C LEU A 115 11.58 26.83 -4.60
N PRO A 116 12.20 28.02 -4.57
CA PRO A 116 13.52 28.20 -5.13
C PRO A 116 14.53 27.23 -4.51
N PRO A 117 15.45 26.65 -5.30
CA PRO A 117 16.40 25.63 -4.81
C PRO A 117 17.39 26.19 -3.78
N ASP A 118 17.59 27.50 -3.77
CA ASP A 118 18.44 28.24 -2.84
C ASP A 118 17.73 28.65 -1.53
N LEU A 119 16.43 28.38 -1.41
CA LEU A 119 15.68 28.65 -0.19
C LEU A 119 16.16 27.76 0.96
N ARG A 120 16.65 28.37 2.05
CA ARG A 120 17.08 27.68 3.28
C ARG A 120 16.12 27.96 4.44
N LEU A 121 15.87 26.94 5.26
CA LEU A 121 15.09 27.11 6.49
C LEU A 121 15.86 28.03 7.45
N TYR A 122 15.21 29.12 7.87
CA TYR A 122 15.72 29.99 8.91
C TYR A 122 15.07 29.60 10.24
N SER A 123 15.88 29.29 11.25
CA SER A 123 15.43 28.95 12.60
C SER A 123 16.09 29.90 13.60
N THR A 124 15.29 30.45 14.51
CA THR A 124 15.77 31.30 15.61
C THR A 124 15.47 30.60 16.92
N GLU A 125 16.50 30.35 17.72
CA GLU A 125 16.35 29.85 19.09
C GLU A 125 16.48 31.02 20.07
N PHE A 126 15.58 31.07 21.05
CA PHE A 126 15.63 32.05 22.14
C PHE A 126 15.88 31.31 23.45
N GLY A 127 17.06 31.50 24.03
CA GLY A 127 17.44 30.97 25.34
C GLY A 127 17.28 32.02 26.45
N ILE A 128 16.83 31.58 27.62
CA ILE A 128 16.84 32.41 28.84
C ILE A 128 18.06 32.00 29.66
N ASN A 129 18.97 32.94 29.89
CA ASN A 129 20.17 32.70 30.70
C ASN A 129 19.90 33.08 32.15
N SER A 130 20.32 32.23 33.09
CA SER A 130 20.44 32.61 34.50
C SER A 130 21.72 33.39 34.71
N PHE A 131 21.64 34.48 35.47
CA PHE A 131 22.80 35.30 35.85
C PHE A 131 22.94 35.27 37.36
N HIS A 132 24.15 35.02 37.85
CA HIS A 132 24.50 35.07 39.26
C HIS A 132 25.66 36.05 39.47
N ILE A 133 25.62 36.79 40.58
CA ILE A 133 26.67 37.73 40.97
C ILE A 133 27.80 36.92 41.62
N LEU A 134 29.03 37.07 41.11
CA LEU A 134 30.22 36.47 41.72
C LEU A 134 30.67 37.27 42.96
N PRO A 135 31.24 36.61 43.99
CA PRO A 135 31.67 37.25 45.23
C PRO A 135 32.84 38.23 45.04
#